data_AF-W2VR91-F1
#
_entry.id   AF-W2VR91-F1
#
_cell.length_a   1.000
_cell.length_b   1.000
_cell.length_c   1.000
_cell.angle_alpha   90.00
_cell.angle_beta   90.00
_cell.angle_gamma   90.00
#
_symmetry.space_group_name_H-M   'P 1'
#
loop_
_entity.id
_entity.type
_entity.pdbx_description
1 polymer ?
#
loop_
_entity_poly.entity_id
_entity_poly.type
_entity_poly.pdbx_seq_one_letter_code
_entity_poly.pdbx_strand_id
1 'polypeptide(L)'
;MATATETMGLSLPYSSSSPATSAEKQDECLRAGEAIKLLLEKNIRPLDILCRESFENAITITMALGGSTNSVLHLIAIARAAGIPLTIDDFEKVSERVPFLADVKPSGRYVMEDIHRVGGTPAVLKYLMKQGFINGDVLTVTGKTLAENLKSVPDLSDNHEIIHPVDRPLKSSGHLRILRGDLAPDGSVAKITGKEGLKFT
;
A
#
# COMPACT_ATOMS: atom_id res chain seq x y z
N MET A 1 3.93 3.32 -5.59
CA MET A 1 3.78 2.06 -6.36
C MET A 1 4.53 0.90 -5.72
N ALA A 2 5.84 1.00 -5.42
CA ALA A 2 6.57 -0.12 -4.80
C ALA A 2 5.86 -0.74 -3.58
N THR A 3 5.44 0.10 -2.62
CA THR A 3 4.71 -0.37 -1.43
C THR A 3 3.37 -1.02 -1.76
N ALA A 4 2.64 -0.48 -2.74
CA ALA A 4 1.40 -1.07 -3.21
C ALA A 4 1.63 -2.45 -3.87
N THR A 5 2.72 -2.62 -4.64
CA THR A 5 3.10 -3.88 -5.26
C THR A 5 3.50 -4.95 -4.24
N GLU A 6 4.28 -4.58 -3.21
CA GLU A 6 4.59 -5.49 -2.10
C GLU A 6 3.31 -5.90 -1.35
N THR A 7 2.40 -4.95 -1.13
CA THR A 7 1.11 -5.19 -0.47
C THR A 7 0.18 -6.10 -1.27
N MET A 8 0.23 -6.03 -2.61
CA MET A 8 -0.48 -6.98 -3.48
C MET A 8 0.16 -8.37 -3.48
N GLY A 9 1.27 -8.58 -2.77
CA GLY A 9 1.97 -9.85 -2.72
C GLY A 9 2.87 -10.13 -3.92
N LEU A 10 3.14 -9.14 -4.78
CA LEU A 10 3.97 -9.30 -5.99
C LEU A 10 5.46 -9.01 -5.77
N SER A 11 5.85 -8.62 -4.57
CA SER A 11 7.26 -8.41 -4.20
C SER A 11 7.55 -9.10 -2.88
N LEU A 12 8.81 -9.48 -2.67
CA LEU A 12 9.23 -10.05 -1.40
C LEU A 12 9.04 -9.03 -0.27
N PRO A 13 8.75 -9.47 0.96
CA PRO A 13 8.70 -8.58 2.12
C PRO A 13 9.95 -7.71 2.22
N TYR A 14 9.77 -6.45 2.57
CA TYR A 14 10.76 -5.36 2.65
C TYR A 14 11.20 -4.75 1.32
N SER A 15 10.91 -5.37 0.18
CA SER A 15 11.37 -4.92 -1.15
C SER A 15 11.14 -3.44 -1.43
N SER A 16 9.99 -2.91 -1.02
CA SER A 16 9.58 -1.53 -1.24
C SER A 16 10.19 -0.52 -0.27
N SER A 17 10.80 -0.98 0.82
CA SER A 17 11.36 -0.12 1.88
C SER A 17 12.88 -0.18 1.97
N SER A 18 13.51 -1.30 1.60
CA SER A 18 14.97 -1.42 1.61
C SER A 18 15.64 -0.38 0.72
N PRO A 19 16.55 0.47 1.26
CA PRO A 19 17.27 1.47 0.47
C PRO A 19 18.05 0.84 -0.67
N ALA A 20 18.18 1.56 -1.79
CA ALA A 20 18.75 1.00 -3.03
C ALA A 20 20.18 0.47 -2.87
N THR A 21 21.01 1.10 -2.04
CA THR A 21 22.42 0.73 -1.81
C THR A 21 22.63 -0.08 -0.53
N SER A 22 21.55 -0.60 0.07
CA SER A 22 21.60 -1.39 1.31
C SER A 22 22.06 -2.83 1.05
N ALA A 23 22.60 -3.49 2.08
CA ALA A 23 22.95 -4.91 2.01
C ALA A 23 21.69 -5.78 1.88
N GLU A 24 20.59 -5.35 2.51
CA GLU A 24 19.27 -5.97 2.46
C GLU A 24 18.72 -6.05 1.04
N LYS A 25 18.97 -5.01 0.21
CA LYS A 25 18.59 -5.03 -1.21
C LYS A 25 19.41 -6.04 -2.01
N GLN A 26 20.70 -6.20 -1.70
CA GLN A 26 21.55 -7.21 -2.34
C GLN A 26 21.11 -8.63 -1.94
N ASP A 27 20.81 -8.83 -0.66
CA ASP A 27 20.28 -10.10 -0.14
C ASP A 27 18.91 -10.45 -0.76
N GLU A 28 18.01 -9.47 -0.92
CA GLU A 28 16.75 -9.68 -1.62
C GLU A 28 16.95 -10.18 -3.05
N CYS A 29 17.91 -9.62 -3.80
CA CYS A 29 18.22 -10.09 -5.16
C CYS A 29 18.65 -11.56 -5.20
N LEU A 30 19.35 -12.05 -4.16
CA LEU A 30 19.70 -13.46 -4.04
C LEU A 30 18.46 -14.31 -3.71
N ARG A 31 17.64 -13.87 -2.75
CA ARG A 31 16.39 -14.56 -2.36
C ARG A 31 15.33 -14.58 -3.46
N ALA A 32 15.38 -13.66 -4.41
CA ALA A 32 14.48 -13.66 -5.56
C ALA A 32 14.58 -14.96 -6.38
N GLY A 33 15.78 -15.53 -6.51
CA GLY A 33 15.98 -16.81 -7.20
C GLY A 33 15.25 -17.97 -6.52
N GLU A 34 15.34 -18.04 -5.19
CA GLU A 34 14.62 -19.05 -4.38
C GLU A 34 13.11 -18.88 -4.48
N ALA A 35 12.62 -17.64 -4.44
CA ALA A 35 11.20 -17.34 -4.58
C ALA A 35 10.68 -17.75 -5.97
N ILE A 36 11.38 -17.38 -7.05
CA ILE A 36 11.00 -17.77 -8.41
C ILE A 36 11.00 -19.29 -8.57
N LYS A 37 12.02 -19.99 -8.05
CA LYS A 37 12.05 -21.47 -8.06
C LYS A 37 10.81 -22.05 -7.39
N LEU A 38 10.47 -21.57 -6.20
CA LEU A 38 9.29 -22.03 -5.45
C LEU A 38 7.99 -21.76 -6.24
N LEU A 39 7.85 -20.59 -6.86
CA LEU A 39 6.68 -20.24 -7.66
C LEU A 39 6.54 -21.17 -8.87
N LEU A 40 7.66 -21.52 -9.52
CA LEU A 40 7.67 -22.47 -10.64
C LEU A 40 7.29 -23.89 -10.17
N GLU A 41 7.88 -24.37 -9.07
CA GLU A 41 7.59 -25.70 -8.51
C GLU A 41 6.11 -25.84 -8.10
N LYS A 42 5.52 -24.78 -7.55
CA LYS A 42 4.11 -24.75 -7.12
C LYS A 42 3.14 -24.28 -8.21
N ASN A 43 3.65 -23.88 -9.39
CA ASN A 43 2.88 -23.26 -10.46
C ASN A 43 2.01 -22.07 -9.98
N ILE A 44 2.57 -21.22 -9.12
CA ILE A 44 1.92 -19.99 -8.65
C ILE A 44 2.24 -18.87 -9.64
N ARG A 45 1.21 -18.31 -10.28
CA ARG A 45 1.30 -17.28 -11.31
C ARG A 45 0.74 -15.95 -10.80
N PRO A 46 1.00 -14.82 -11.48
CA PRO A 46 0.47 -13.52 -11.07
C PRO A 46 -1.05 -13.49 -10.89
N LEU A 47 -1.82 -14.21 -11.72
CA LEU A 47 -3.28 -14.27 -11.61
C LEU A 47 -3.77 -15.14 -10.45
N ASP A 48 -2.90 -15.98 -9.87
CA ASP A 48 -3.21 -16.72 -8.64
C ASP A 48 -2.95 -15.85 -7.39
N ILE A 49 -2.18 -14.75 -7.53
CA ILE A 49 -1.86 -13.76 -6.47
C ILE A 49 -2.82 -12.56 -6.52
N LEU A 50 -3.10 -12.05 -7.73
CA LEU A 50 -3.90 -10.85 -7.93
C LEU A 50 -5.39 -11.16 -7.84
N CYS A 51 -6.02 -10.68 -6.77
CA CYS A 51 -7.46 -10.77 -6.53
C CYS A 51 -8.02 -9.40 -6.13
N ARG A 52 -9.35 -9.29 -6.01
CA ARG A 52 -10.00 -8.03 -5.63
C ARG A 52 -9.46 -7.50 -4.29
N GLU A 53 -9.23 -8.40 -3.34
CA GLU A 53 -8.74 -8.12 -2.00
C GLU A 53 -7.30 -7.60 -2.02
N SER A 54 -6.44 -8.11 -2.92
CA SER A 54 -5.06 -7.63 -3.04
C SER A 54 -5.02 -6.18 -3.54
N PHE A 55 -5.89 -5.81 -4.49
CA PHE A 55 -6.04 -4.42 -4.93
C PHE A 55 -6.60 -3.52 -3.84
N GLU A 56 -7.59 -3.99 -3.07
CA GLU A 56 -8.14 -3.23 -1.95
C GLU A 56 -7.09 -2.98 -0.85
N ASN A 57 -6.23 -3.96 -0.56
CA ASN A 57 -5.07 -3.79 0.31
C ASN A 57 -4.10 -2.74 -0.26
N ALA A 58 -3.84 -2.77 -1.57
CA ALA A 58 -2.96 -1.83 -2.25
C ALA A 58 -3.47 -0.38 -2.20
N ILE A 59 -4.79 -0.18 -2.32
CA ILE A 59 -5.42 1.13 -2.16
C ILE A 59 -5.34 1.55 -0.69
N THR A 60 -5.63 0.63 0.24
CA THR A 60 -5.58 0.89 1.70
C THR A 60 -4.22 1.42 2.13
N ILE A 61 -3.13 0.73 1.78
CA ILE A 61 -1.78 1.19 2.12
C ILE A 61 -1.44 2.52 1.43
N THR A 62 -1.94 2.74 0.21
CA THR A 62 -1.75 4.00 -0.52
C THR A 62 -2.41 5.16 0.23
N MET A 63 -3.62 4.98 0.77
CA MET A 63 -4.31 6.00 1.58
C MET A 63 -3.59 6.23 2.91
N ALA A 64 -3.25 5.15 3.63
CA ALA A 64 -2.59 5.24 4.93
C ALA A 64 -1.25 5.99 4.85
N LEU A 65 -0.51 5.80 3.76
CA LEU A 65 0.84 6.38 3.57
C LEU A 65 0.88 7.70 2.80
N GLY A 66 -0.25 8.30 2.39
CA GLY A 66 -0.20 9.57 1.68
C GLY A 66 0.23 9.47 0.21
N GLY A 67 0.06 8.29 -0.42
CA GLY A 67 0.59 7.95 -1.74
C GLY A 67 0.16 8.83 -2.92
N SER A 68 0.83 8.71 -4.06
CA SER A 68 0.58 9.58 -5.23
C SER A 68 -0.80 9.33 -5.87
N THR A 69 -1.39 10.38 -6.45
CA THR A 69 -2.58 10.28 -7.33
C THR A 69 -2.34 9.34 -8.51
N ASN A 70 -1.10 9.21 -8.99
CA ASN A 70 -0.73 8.29 -10.06
C ASN A 70 -0.99 6.81 -9.71
N SER A 71 -1.06 6.47 -8.42
CA SER A 71 -1.45 5.11 -8.01
C SER A 71 -2.84 4.72 -8.49
N VAL A 72 -3.77 5.68 -8.66
CA VAL A 72 -5.10 5.41 -9.24
C VAL A 72 -4.97 4.86 -10.67
N LEU A 73 -4.20 5.55 -11.51
CA LEU A 73 -3.97 5.16 -12.90
C LEU A 73 -3.31 3.78 -13.00
N HIS A 74 -2.23 3.58 -12.24
CA HIS A 74 -1.45 2.35 -12.31
C HIS A 74 -2.20 1.13 -11.76
N LEU A 75 -2.90 1.26 -10.63
CA LEU A 75 -3.64 0.13 -10.07
C LEU A 75 -4.82 -0.26 -10.97
N ILE A 76 -5.53 0.70 -11.58
CA ILE A 76 -6.58 0.39 -12.58
C ILE A 76 -5.98 -0.29 -13.81
N ALA A 77 -4.81 0.14 -14.29
CA ALA A 77 -4.14 -0.51 -15.41
C ALA A 77 -3.73 -1.96 -15.10
N ILE A 78 -3.15 -2.20 -13.92
CA ILE A 78 -2.77 -3.55 -13.46
C ILE A 78 -4.02 -4.42 -13.27
N ALA A 79 -5.08 -3.89 -12.67
CA ALA A 79 -6.35 -4.60 -12.50
C ALA A 79 -6.96 -5.02 -13.84
N ARG A 80 -6.97 -4.12 -14.83
CA ARG A 80 -7.42 -4.45 -16.19
C ARG A 80 -6.58 -5.54 -16.84
N ALA A 81 -5.24 -5.49 -16.69
CA ALA A 81 -4.35 -6.54 -17.22
C ALA A 81 -4.60 -7.90 -16.54
N ALA A 82 -5.03 -7.90 -15.28
CA ALA A 82 -5.37 -9.09 -14.53
C ALA A 82 -6.84 -9.54 -14.68
N GLY A 83 -7.67 -8.80 -15.43
CA GLY A 83 -9.10 -9.08 -15.55
C GLY A 83 -9.92 -8.81 -14.27
N ILE A 84 -9.38 -8.02 -13.34
CA ILE A 84 -10.04 -7.68 -12.07
C ILE A 84 -10.81 -6.35 -12.21
N PRO A 85 -12.10 -6.29 -11.84
CA PRO A 85 -12.85 -5.05 -11.86
C PRO A 85 -12.32 -4.09 -10.79
N LEU A 86 -11.85 -2.92 -11.23
CA LEU A 86 -11.42 -1.84 -10.36
C LEU A 86 -11.72 -0.50 -11.03
N THR A 87 -12.39 0.39 -10.30
CA THR A 87 -12.84 1.70 -10.78
C THR A 87 -12.32 2.80 -9.87
N ILE A 88 -12.43 4.06 -10.30
CA ILE A 88 -12.08 5.20 -9.46
C ILE A 88 -12.95 5.27 -8.19
N ASP A 89 -14.19 4.78 -8.24
CA ASP A 89 -15.10 4.79 -7.09
C ASP A 89 -14.67 3.84 -5.97
N ASP A 90 -13.88 2.81 -6.30
CA ASP A 90 -13.29 1.94 -5.31
C ASP A 90 -12.24 2.69 -4.46
N PHE A 91 -11.56 3.69 -5.04
CA PHE A 91 -10.64 4.55 -4.29
C PHE A 91 -11.38 5.47 -3.33
N GLU A 92 -12.52 6.03 -3.73
CA GLU A 92 -13.32 6.88 -2.84
C GLU A 92 -13.81 6.08 -1.62
N LYS A 93 -14.40 4.90 -1.83
CA LYS A 93 -14.85 4.01 -0.74
C LYS A 93 -13.75 3.67 0.25
N VAL A 94 -12.54 3.37 -0.23
CA VAL A 94 -11.40 3.09 0.65
C VAL A 94 -10.93 4.38 1.35
N SER A 95 -10.92 5.51 0.65
CA SER A 95 -10.53 6.80 1.22
C SER A 95 -11.47 7.27 2.34
N GLU A 96 -12.76 6.95 2.26
CA GLU A 96 -13.75 7.26 3.31
C GLU A 96 -13.48 6.49 4.61
N ARG A 97 -13.02 5.23 4.52
CA ARG A 97 -12.84 4.34 5.68
C ARG A 97 -11.41 4.28 6.21
N VAL A 98 -10.40 4.54 5.38
CA VAL A 98 -8.98 4.42 5.77
C VAL A 98 -8.40 5.79 6.10
N PRO A 99 -7.96 6.03 7.34
CA PRO A 99 -7.32 7.29 7.71
C PRO A 99 -5.95 7.47 7.05
N PHE A 100 -5.53 8.72 6.85
CA PHE A 100 -4.17 9.05 6.49
C PHE A 100 -3.30 9.13 7.75
N LEU A 101 -2.27 8.29 7.83
CA LEU A 101 -1.50 8.04 9.06
C LEU A 101 -0.05 8.48 8.98
N ALA A 102 0.58 8.43 7.80
CA ALA A 102 2.02 8.59 7.69
C ALA A 102 2.47 10.05 7.52
N ASP A 103 3.35 10.53 8.39
CA ASP A 103 3.98 11.85 8.31
C ASP A 103 5.16 11.84 7.31
N VAL A 104 4.88 11.46 6.05
CA VAL A 104 5.91 11.23 5.02
C VAL A 104 5.78 12.26 3.89
N LYS A 105 6.93 12.69 3.37
CA LYS A 105 7.00 13.60 2.21
C LYS A 105 6.23 13.03 1.00
N PRO A 106 5.57 13.89 0.20
CA PRO A 106 5.66 15.35 0.21
C PRO A 106 4.72 16.06 1.20
N SER A 107 3.83 15.32 1.89
CA SER A 107 2.82 15.92 2.77
C SER A 107 3.31 16.09 4.22
N GLY A 108 4.30 15.30 4.62
CA GLY A 108 4.88 15.25 5.95
C GLY A 108 6.39 15.48 5.99
N ARG A 109 7.03 15.06 7.09
CA ARG A 109 8.44 15.33 7.41
C ARG A 109 9.41 14.23 6.99
N TYR A 110 9.03 12.97 7.18
CA TYR A 110 9.91 11.80 7.03
C TYR A 110 9.99 11.28 5.59
N VAL A 111 10.91 10.35 5.34
CA VAL A 111 11.10 9.66 4.05
C VAL A 111 11.00 8.14 4.20
N MET A 112 10.99 7.40 3.09
CA MET A 112 10.87 5.93 3.12
C MET A 112 12.01 5.25 3.89
N GLU A 113 13.20 5.83 3.91
CA GLU A 113 14.32 5.31 4.72
C GLU A 113 14.00 5.35 6.22
N ASP A 114 13.28 6.36 6.69
CA ASP A 114 12.85 6.43 8.09
C ASP A 114 11.83 5.33 8.39
N ILE A 115 10.88 5.06 7.49
CA ILE A 115 9.96 3.91 7.59
C ILE A 115 10.76 2.60 7.64
N HIS A 116 11.77 2.43 6.79
CA HIS A 116 12.61 1.24 6.78
C HIS A 116 13.28 0.99 8.14
N ARG A 117 13.84 2.03 8.76
CA ARG A 117 14.51 1.95 10.07
C ARG A 117 13.58 1.53 11.21
N VAL A 118 12.28 1.81 11.11
CA VAL A 118 11.29 1.49 12.15
C VAL A 118 10.50 0.20 11.88
N GLY A 119 10.92 -0.61 10.90
CA GLY A 119 10.33 -1.91 10.57
C GLY A 119 9.83 -2.07 9.14
N GLY A 120 9.95 -1.02 8.31
CA GLY A 120 9.65 -1.07 6.88
C GLY A 120 8.17 -1.28 6.56
N THR A 121 7.91 -1.51 5.27
CA THR A 121 6.56 -1.81 4.77
C THR A 121 5.88 -2.96 5.51
N PRO A 122 6.56 -4.08 5.83
CA PRO A 122 5.93 -5.18 6.56
C PRO A 122 5.38 -4.78 7.95
N ALA A 123 6.10 -3.95 8.71
CA ALA A 123 5.61 -3.50 10.02
C ALA A 123 4.36 -2.61 9.90
N VAL A 124 4.30 -1.75 8.86
CA VAL A 124 3.10 -0.94 8.56
C VAL A 124 1.92 -1.84 8.19
N LEU A 125 2.13 -2.83 7.32
CA LEU A 125 1.08 -3.77 6.92
C LEU A 125 0.58 -4.59 8.11
N LYS A 126 1.49 -5.05 8.98
CA LYS A 126 1.14 -5.77 10.19
C LYS A 126 0.29 -4.91 11.13
N TYR A 127 0.65 -3.65 11.30
CA TYR A 127 -0.14 -2.69 12.07
C TYR A 127 -1.54 -2.51 11.47
N LEU A 128 -1.66 -2.20 10.17
CA LEU A 128 -2.96 -2.01 9.52
C LEU A 128 -3.83 -3.28 9.52
N MET A 129 -3.21 -4.46 9.43
CA MET A 129 -3.90 -5.75 9.55
C MET A 129 -4.46 -5.96 10.96
N LYS A 130 -3.69 -5.64 12.01
CA LYS A 130 -4.17 -5.67 13.41
C LYS A 130 -5.35 -4.72 13.65
N GLN A 131 -5.40 -3.60 12.92
CA GLN A 131 -6.50 -2.63 12.98
C GLN A 131 -7.68 -3.00 12.06
N GLY A 132 -7.62 -4.13 11.36
CA GLY A 132 -8.71 -4.61 10.50
C GLY A 132 -8.81 -3.94 9.14
N PHE A 133 -7.80 -3.19 8.70
CA PHE A 133 -7.81 -2.50 7.40
C PHE A 133 -7.27 -3.36 6.25
N ILE A 134 -6.40 -4.33 6.54
CA ILE A 134 -5.75 -5.20 5.55
C ILE A 134 -6.30 -6.61 5.65
N ASN A 135 -6.70 -7.17 4.51
CA ASN A 135 -7.03 -8.59 4.39
C ASN A 135 -5.73 -9.41 4.30
N GLY A 136 -5.49 -10.27 5.28
CA GLY A 136 -4.29 -11.09 5.37
C GLY A 136 -4.29 -12.36 4.51
N ASP A 137 -5.43 -12.78 3.96
CA ASP A 137 -5.60 -14.07 3.29
C ASP A 137 -5.08 -14.10 1.84
N VAL A 138 -4.59 -12.95 1.34
CA VAL A 138 -4.07 -12.83 -0.03
C VAL A 138 -2.77 -13.62 -0.19
N LEU A 139 -2.68 -14.44 -1.24
CA LEU A 139 -1.47 -15.17 -1.60
C LEU A 139 -0.36 -14.19 -2.02
N THR A 140 0.90 -14.57 -1.85
CA THR A 140 2.06 -13.74 -2.22
C THR A 140 3.15 -14.55 -2.93
N VAL A 141 4.15 -13.85 -3.48
CA VAL A 141 5.33 -14.45 -4.13
C VAL A 141 6.17 -15.35 -3.21
N THR A 142 5.95 -15.35 -1.90
CA THR A 142 6.60 -16.29 -0.97
C THR A 142 5.92 -17.67 -0.96
N GLY A 143 4.78 -17.81 -1.66
CA GLY A 143 3.91 -18.98 -1.61
C GLY A 143 3.15 -19.12 -0.28
N LYS A 144 3.11 -18.06 0.52
CA LYS A 144 2.35 -17.92 1.76
C LYS A 144 1.35 -16.77 1.63
N THR A 145 0.36 -16.75 2.50
CA THR A 145 -0.54 -15.61 2.68
C THR A 145 0.21 -14.39 3.24
N LEU A 146 -0.34 -13.20 3.05
CA LEU A 146 0.19 -11.97 3.64
C LEU A 146 0.25 -12.07 5.17
N ALA A 147 -0.78 -12.61 5.82
CA ALA A 147 -0.80 -12.80 7.27
C ALA A 147 0.34 -13.70 7.77
N GLU A 148 0.62 -14.80 7.07
CA GLU A 148 1.72 -15.71 7.41
C GLU A 148 3.09 -15.02 7.27
N ASN A 149 3.29 -14.20 6.23
CA ASN A 149 4.51 -13.42 6.06
C ASN A 149 4.72 -12.41 7.19
N LEU A 150 3.62 -11.81 7.70
CA LEU A 150 3.67 -10.76 8.72
C LEU A 150 3.73 -11.29 10.16
N LYS A 151 3.54 -12.60 10.37
CA LYS A 151 3.47 -13.20 11.71
C LYS A 151 4.74 -12.97 12.55
N SER A 152 5.91 -13.09 11.93
CA SER A 152 7.22 -12.94 12.60
C SER A 152 7.85 -11.55 12.41
N VAL A 153 7.18 -10.64 11.70
CA VAL A 153 7.67 -9.27 11.49
C VAL A 153 7.55 -8.51 12.81
N PRO A 154 8.59 -7.80 13.29
CA PRO A 154 8.48 -6.94 14.47
C PRO A 154 7.39 -5.87 14.30
N ASP A 155 6.79 -5.43 15.40
CA ASP A 155 5.90 -4.27 15.35
C ASP A 155 6.70 -2.99 15.08
N LEU A 156 6.02 -1.92 14.65
CA LEU A 156 6.64 -0.62 14.40
C LEU A 156 7.36 -0.11 15.66
N SER A 157 8.60 0.36 15.48
CA SER A 157 9.44 0.89 16.56
C SER A 157 9.59 2.42 16.52
N ASP A 158 8.61 3.12 15.95
CA ASP A 158 8.65 4.56 15.69
C ASP A 158 8.04 5.41 16.82
N ASN A 159 7.56 4.79 17.90
CA ASN A 159 6.80 5.45 18.97
C ASN A 159 5.63 6.33 18.44
N HIS A 160 5.06 5.96 17.30
CA HIS A 160 4.02 6.69 16.58
C HIS A 160 4.42 8.10 16.08
N GLU A 161 5.71 8.35 15.85
CA GLU A 161 6.18 9.62 15.27
C GLU A 161 6.03 9.68 13.75
N ILE A 162 6.17 8.54 13.07
CA ILE A 162 6.13 8.44 11.60
C ILE A 162 4.76 7.95 11.15
N ILE A 163 4.28 6.87 11.76
CA ILE A 163 2.98 6.26 11.50
C ILE A 163 2.07 6.54 12.70
N HIS A 164 1.14 7.47 12.51
CA HIS A 164 0.19 7.84 13.54
C HIS A 164 -0.78 6.68 13.85
N PRO A 165 -1.28 6.59 15.09
CA PRO A 165 -2.25 5.58 15.45
C PRO A 165 -3.63 5.94 14.84
N VAL A 166 -4.49 4.94 14.63
CA VAL A 166 -5.76 5.11 13.88
C VAL A 166 -6.79 5.97 14.62
N ASP A 167 -6.66 6.08 15.94
CA ASP A 167 -7.45 6.94 16.82
C ASP A 167 -6.95 8.39 16.86
N ARG A 168 -5.69 8.62 16.45
CA ARG A 168 -5.09 9.97 16.31
C ARG A 168 -4.41 10.15 14.94
N PRO A 169 -5.17 10.03 13.83
CA PRO A 169 -4.62 10.11 12.48
C PRO A 169 -4.26 11.55 12.10
N LEU A 170 -3.47 11.73 11.04
CA LEU A 170 -3.21 13.04 10.45
C LEU A 170 -4.46 13.61 9.77
N LYS A 171 -5.28 12.73 9.17
CA LYS A 171 -6.61 13.03 8.64
C LYS A 171 -7.49 11.79 8.81
N SER A 172 -8.73 11.99 9.25
CA SER A 172 -9.71 10.92 9.52
C SER A 172 -10.12 10.09 8.29
N SER A 173 -9.73 10.53 7.11
CA SER A 173 -9.96 9.89 5.81
C SER A 173 -8.70 10.00 4.97
N GLY A 174 -8.63 9.22 3.89
CA GLY A 174 -7.53 9.25 2.95
C GLY A 174 -7.36 10.64 2.30
N HIS A 175 -6.21 10.87 1.68
CA HIS A 175 -5.93 12.12 0.98
C HIS A 175 -6.41 12.13 -0.47
N LEU A 176 -6.61 10.97 -1.11
CA LEU A 176 -7.15 10.92 -2.47
C LEU A 176 -8.66 11.12 -2.44
N ARG A 177 -9.17 11.95 -3.36
CA ARG A 177 -10.59 12.20 -3.55
C ARG A 177 -10.97 12.08 -5.02
N ILE A 178 -12.14 11.53 -5.25
CA ILE A 178 -12.79 11.51 -6.55
C ILE A 178 -13.78 12.66 -6.62
N LEU A 179 -13.58 13.58 -7.56
CA LEU A 179 -14.46 14.72 -7.79
C LEU A 179 -15.28 14.50 -9.06
N ARG A 180 -16.55 14.88 -8.99
CA ARG A 180 -17.50 14.87 -10.11
C ARG A 180 -18.23 16.20 -10.21
N GLY A 181 -18.85 16.42 -11.35
CA GLY A 181 -19.65 17.61 -11.66
C GLY A 181 -19.63 17.89 -13.15
N ASP A 182 -20.18 19.02 -13.55
CA ASP A 182 -20.36 19.38 -14.97
C ASP A 182 -19.07 19.36 -15.78
N LEU A 183 -17.93 19.69 -15.16
CA LEU A 183 -16.60 19.69 -15.81
C LEU A 183 -15.89 18.33 -15.79
N ALA A 184 -16.32 17.41 -14.92
CA ALA A 184 -15.70 16.09 -14.76
C ALA A 184 -16.79 15.01 -14.56
N PRO A 185 -17.68 14.79 -15.56
CA PRO A 185 -18.80 13.88 -15.42
C PRO A 185 -18.34 12.43 -15.17
N ASP A 186 -17.24 12.02 -15.80
CA ASP A 186 -16.65 10.68 -15.64
C ASP A 186 -15.70 10.57 -14.44
N GLY A 187 -15.52 11.67 -13.71
CA GLY A 187 -14.68 11.75 -12.52
C GLY A 187 -13.27 12.31 -12.75
N SER A 188 -12.71 12.89 -11.70
CA SER A 188 -11.33 13.37 -11.63
C SER A 188 -10.72 13.03 -10.27
N VAL A 189 -9.38 13.06 -10.16
CA VAL A 189 -8.66 12.69 -8.94
C VAL A 189 -7.96 13.92 -8.37
N ALA A 190 -8.18 14.20 -7.09
CA ALA A 190 -7.50 15.25 -6.35
C ALA A 190 -6.78 14.68 -5.12
N LYS A 191 -5.71 15.36 -4.68
CA LYS A 191 -5.06 15.12 -3.39
C LYS A 191 -5.47 16.25 -2.43
N ILE A 192 -6.29 15.92 -1.44
CA ILE A 192 -6.84 16.85 -0.45
C ILE A 192 -6.28 16.50 0.94
N THR A 193 -5.42 17.37 1.46
CA THR A 193 -4.67 17.15 2.71
C THR A 193 -5.43 17.51 3.97
N GLY A 194 -6.54 18.25 3.85
CA GLY A 194 -7.35 18.77 4.95
C GLY A 194 -6.97 20.19 5.40
N LYS A 195 -5.99 20.83 4.75
CA LYS A 195 -5.49 22.18 5.09
C LYS A 195 -5.96 23.26 4.12
N GLU A 196 -6.59 22.88 3.01
CA GLU A 196 -6.93 23.77 1.89
C GLU A 196 -8.37 24.34 1.96
N GLY A 197 -9.15 23.96 2.99
CA GLY A 197 -10.57 24.31 3.07
C GLY A 197 -11.46 23.40 2.21
N LEU A 198 -12.77 23.65 2.22
CA LEU A 198 -13.75 22.78 1.55
C LEU A 198 -14.28 23.34 0.22
N LYS A 199 -13.98 24.60 -0.12
CA LYS A 199 -14.55 25.28 -1.29
C LYS A 199 -13.53 26.23 -1.91
N PHE A 200 -13.54 26.30 -3.24
CA PHE A 200 -12.87 27.30 -4.07
C PHE A 200 -13.85 27.69 -5.18
N THR A 201 -13.98 28.98 -5.51
CA THR A 201 -14.94 29.48 -6.51
C THR A 201 -14.24 30.48 -7.42
#